data_AF-A0A0L0EXX9-F1
#
_entry.id   AF-A0A0L0EXX9-F1
#
_cell.length_a   1.000
_cell.length_b   1.000
_cell.length_c   1.000
_cell.angle_alpha   90.00
_cell.angle_beta   90.00
_cell.angle_gamma   90.00
#
_symmetry.space_group_name_H-M   'P 1'
#
loop_
_entity.id
_entity.type
_entity.pdbx_description
1 polymer ?
#
loop_
_entity_poly.entity_id
_entity_poly.type
_entity_poly.pdbx_seq_one_letter_code
_entity_poly.pdbx_strand_id
1 'polypeptide(L)' 'VENVVAEKNIMQKVSHPLIVNLSASFKDPSYAYLVMDFLVGGELFTLIKLSRRFSETITRFYIGE' A
#
# COMPACT_ATOMS: atom_id res chain seq x y z
N VAL A 1 -18.39 8.02 1.35
CA VAL A 1 -18.58 6.69 2.00
C VAL A 1 -18.43 5.55 1.00
N GLU A 2 -19.00 5.65 -0.20
CA GLU A 2 -18.90 4.61 -1.24
C GLU A 2 -17.45 4.22 -1.58
N ASN A 3 -16.54 5.19 -1.70
CA ASN A 3 -15.14 4.91 -2.06
C ASN A 3 -14.42 4.01 -1.03
N VAL A 4 -14.64 4.23 0.26
CA VAL A 4 -13.99 3.43 1.33
C VAL A 4 -14.51 1.99 1.34
N VAL A 5 -15.80 1.81 1.03
CA VAL A 5 -16.41 0.48 0.92
C VAL A 5 -15.90 -0.25 -0.32
N ALA A 6 -15.77 0.46 -1.45
CA ALA A 6 -15.19 -0.08 -2.67
C ALA A 6 -13.72 -0.50 -2.45
N GLU A 7 -12.92 0.35 -1.81
CA GLU A 7 -11.51 0.07 -1.49
C GLU A 7 -11.37 -1.17 -0.59
N LYS A 8 -12.14 -1.24 0.50
CA LYS A 8 -12.20 -2.45 1.34
C LYS A 8 -12.55 -3.70 0.53
N ASN A 9 -13.58 -3.64 -0.30
CA ASN A 9 -14.03 -4.79 -1.08
C ASN A 9 -12.98 -5.27 -2.09
N ILE A 10 -12.17 -4.36 -2.64
CA ILE A 10 -11.06 -4.70 -3.53
C ILE A 10 -9.94 -5.33 -2.71
N MET A 11 -9.51 -4.69 -1.61
CA MET A 11 -8.43 -5.22 -0.77
C MET A 11 -8.75 -6.59 -0.17
N GLN A 12 -10.02 -6.90 0.11
CA GLN A 12 -10.42 -8.24 0.57
C GLN A 12 -10.34 -9.33 -0.50
N LYS A 13 -10.36 -8.96 -1.79
CA LYS A 13 -10.30 -9.90 -2.92
C LYS A 13 -8.90 -10.09 -3.45
N VAL A 14 -7.97 -9.22 -3.08
CA VAL A 14 -6.58 -9.26 -3.53
C VAL A 14 -5.75 -10.01 -2.48
N SER A 15 -5.06 -11.05 -2.92
CA SER A 15 -4.09 -11.79 -2.12
C SER A 15 -2.86 -11.99 -3.00
N HIS A 16 -1.89 -11.09 -2.89
CA HIS A 16 -0.66 -11.12 -3.67
C HIS A 16 0.53 -10.72 -2.79
N PRO A 17 1.70 -11.38 -2.89
CA PRO A 17 2.86 -11.06 -2.05
C PRO A 17 3.38 -9.62 -2.19
N LEU A 18 3.08 -8.95 -3.31
CA LEU A 18 3.50 -7.57 -3.59
C LEU A 18 2.43 -6.52 -3.26
N ILE A 19 1.28 -6.93 -2.74
CA ILE A 19 0.20 -6.03 -2.36
C ILE A 19 -0.01 -6.15 -0.85
N VAL A 20 -0.07 -5.00 -0.19
CA VAL A 20 -0.36 -4.93 1.25
C VAL A 20 -1.75 -5.49 1.51
N ASN A 21 -1.84 -6.54 2.33
CA ASN A 21 -3.11 -7.17 2.62
C ASN A 21 -3.83 -6.42 3.74
N LEU A 22 -5.16 -6.44 3.67
CA LEU A 22 -6.02 -5.94 4.74
C LEU A 22 -6.31 -7.08 5.71
N SER A 23 -5.77 -7.00 6.92
CA SER A 23 -5.98 -7.99 7.99
C SER A 23 -7.37 -7.84 8.63
N ALA A 24 -7.78 -6.60 8.93
CA ALA A 24 -9.08 -6.31 9.52
C ALA A 24 -9.57 -4.88 9.20
N SER A 25 -10.86 -4.62 9.36
CA SER A 25 -11.44 -3.28 9.21
C SER A 25 -12.51 -3.03 10.26
N PHE A 26 -12.53 -1.85 10.86
CA PHE A 26 -13.52 -1.42 11.85
C PHE A 26 -14.09 -0.06 11.45
N LYS A 27 -15.27 0.29 11.96
CA LYS A 27 -15.83 1.62 11.77
C LYS A 27 -16.58 2.05 13.03
N ASP A 28 -16.58 3.34 13.27
CA ASP A 28 -17.45 4.00 14.23
C ASP A 28 -18.31 5.07 13.48
N PRO A 29 -19.19 5.83 14.15
CA PRO A 29 -20.01 6.85 13.49
C PRO A 29 -19.22 7.98 12.81
N SER A 30 -17.95 8.16 13.13
CA SER A 30 -17.10 9.27 12.69
C SER A 30 -15.95 8.84 11.78
N TYR A 31 -15.43 7.62 11.93
CA TYR A 31 -14.20 7.15 11.28
C TYR A 31 -14.26 5.68 10.85
N ALA A 32 -13.43 5.36 9.85
CA ALA A 32 -13.16 4.00 9.41
C ALA A 32 -11.68 3.68 9.68
N TYR A 33 -11.43 2.47 10.17
CA TYR A 33 -10.12 1.97 10.55
C TYR A 33 -9.78 0.75 9.70
N LEU A 34 -8.58 0.75 9.11
CA LEU A 34 -8.06 -0.32 8.27
C LEU A 34 -6.78 -0.85 8.92
N VAL A 35 -6.74 -2.13 9.25
CA VAL A 35 -5.57 -2.83 9.80
C VAL A 35 -4.89 -3.56 8.64
N MET A 36 -3.67 -3.17 8.34
CA MET A 36 -2.90 -3.61 7.19
C MET A 36 -1.52 -4.13 7.63
N ASP A 37 -0.87 -4.90 6.77
CA ASP A 37 0.50 -5.36 7.02
C ASP A 37 1.46 -4.16 7.16
N PHE A 38 2.29 -4.19 8.20
CA PHE A 38 3.26 -3.13 8.47
C PHE A 38 4.56 -3.36 7.70
N LEU A 39 4.92 -2.42 6.83
CA LEU A 39 6.16 -2.44 6.06
C LEU A 39 7.14 -1.39 6.57
N VAL A 40 8.28 -1.83 7.10
CA VAL A 40 9.30 -0.99 7.75
C VAL A 40 10.16 -0.17 6.77
N GLY A 41 9.88 -0.23 5.47
CA GLY A 41 10.66 0.41 4.41
C GLY A 41 10.26 1.85 4.07
N GLY A 42 9.12 2.32 4.58
CA GLY A 42 8.58 3.64 4.26
C GLY A 42 8.10 3.74 2.79
N GLU A 43 7.96 4.98 2.32
CA GLU A 43 7.40 5.25 0.98
C GLU A 43 8.47 5.35 -0.10
N LEU A 44 8.24 4.66 -1.23
CA LEU A 44 9.11 4.71 -2.41
C LEU A 44 9.37 6.14 -2.89
N PHE A 45 8.33 6.98 -2.88
CA PHE A 45 8.43 8.37 -3.31
C PHE A 45 9.38 9.19 -2.42
N THR A 46 9.42 8.90 -1.13
CA THR A 46 10.34 9.54 -0.18
C THR A 46 11.78 9.17 -0.52
N LEU A 47 12.05 7.90 -0.84
CA LEU A 47 13.36 7.43 -1.28
C LEU A 47 13.80 8.09 -2.61
N ILE A 48 12.87 8.23 -3.56
CA ILE A 48 13.14 8.91 -4.85
C ILE A 48 13.48 10.39 -4.60
N LYS A 49 12.72 11.09 -3.76
CA LYS A 49 12.97 12.49 -3.43
C LYS A 49 14.35 12.71 -2.82
N LEU A 50 14.78 11.82 -1.91
CA LEU A 50 16.10 11.88 -1.28
C LEU A 50 17.22 11.60 -2.29
N SER A 51 17.03 10.60 -3.16
CA SER A 51 18.05 10.16 -4.10
C SER A 51 18.11 10.99 -5.39
N ARG A 52 17.11 11.86 -5.63
CA ARG A 52 16.80 12.60 -6.89
C ARG A 52 16.48 11.71 -8.09
N ARG A 53 17.26 10.66 -8.33
CA ARG A 53 17.05 9.64 -9.36
C ARG A 53 17.55 8.29 -8.86
N PHE A 54 16.82 7.23 -9.17
CA PHE A 54 17.32 5.87 -8.97
C PHE A 54 18.24 5.47 -10.12
N SER A 55 19.18 4.58 -9.81
CA SER A 55 19.94 3.89 -10.85
C SER A 55 19.01 2.97 -11.65
N GLU A 56 19.43 2.64 -12.87
CA GLU A 56 18.65 1.76 -13.74
C GLU A 56 18.40 0.39 -13.08
N THR A 57 19.38 -0.14 -12.35
CA THR A 57 19.25 -1.42 -11.62
C THR A 57 18.14 -1.37 -10.57
N ILE A 58 18.09 -0.30 -9.76
CA ILE A 58 17.06 -0.15 -8.71
C ILE A 58 15.69 0.07 -9.36
N THR A 59 15.63 0.88 -10.42
CA THR A 59 14.40 1.12 -11.16
C THR A 59 13.84 -0.16 -11.78
N ARG A 60 14.71 -0.99 -12.35
CA ARG A 60 14.34 -2.29 -12.94
C ARG A 60 13.76 -3.24 -11.91
N PHE A 61 14.32 -3.26 -10.70
CA PHE A 61 13.81 -4.07 -9.60
C PHE A 61 12.39 -3.64 -9.21
N TYR A 62 12.14 -2.35 -8.98
CA TYR A 62 10.81 -1.86 -8.58
C TYR A 62 9.74 -1.90 -9.67
N ILE A 63 10.11 -2.00 -10.96
CA ILE A 63 9.16 -2.09 -12.08
C ILE A 63 8.92 -3.54 -12.51
N GLY A 64 9.96 -4.38 -12.45
CA GLY A 64 9.94 -5.74 -12.95
C GLY A 64 9.45 -6.77 -11.95
N GLU A 65 9.57 -6.48 -10.65
CA GLU A 65 8.92 -7.24 -9.58
C GLU A 65 7.52 -6.68 -9.31
#